data_AF-A0A2E5F6T5-F1
#
_entry.id   AF-A0A2E5F6T5-F1
#
_cell.length_a   1.000
_cell.length_b   1.000
_cell.length_c   1.000
_cell.angle_alpha   90.00
_cell.angle_beta   90.00
_cell.angle_gamma   90.00
#
_symmetry.space_group_name_H-M   'P 1'
#
loop_
_entity.id
_entity.type
_entity.pdbx_description
1 polymer ?
#
loop_
_entity_poly.entity_id
_entity_poly.type
_entity_poly.pdbx_seq_one_letter_code
_entity_poly.pdbx_strand_id
1 'polypeptide(L)'
;MQDGIVRARYRTSTAQPSFVEPGRVYPYVIDLWSTSHLVKKGHQIRVDISSSNFPRFDRNPNTGANLGVDSKLEKAKQTVYHTSTYPSHMVLPLIPR
;
A
#
# COMPACT_ATOMS: atom_id res chain seq x y z
N MET A 1 -4.50 -6.84 12.14
CA MET A 1 -4.10 -6.17 13.39
C MET A 1 -3.65 -4.76 13.11
N GLN A 2 -2.69 -4.58 12.22
CA GLN A 2 -2.25 -3.26 11.80
C GLN A 2 -2.33 -3.15 10.27
N ASP A 3 -2.46 -1.93 9.78
CA ASP A 3 -2.48 -1.58 8.37
C ASP A 3 -1.75 -0.27 8.15
N GLY A 4 -1.35 -0.06 6.90
CA GLY A 4 -0.68 1.12 6.42
C GLY A 4 -1.14 1.48 5.01
N ILE A 5 -0.76 2.66 4.56
CA ILE A 5 -1.03 3.13 3.21
C ILE A 5 0.19 3.85 2.67
N VAL A 6 0.39 3.77 1.37
CA VAL A 6 1.22 4.72 0.63
C VAL A 6 0.38 5.30 -0.50
N ARG A 7 0.36 6.63 -0.60
CA ARG A 7 -0.25 7.30 -1.75
C ARG A 7 0.80 7.36 -2.85
N ALA A 8 0.46 6.89 -4.06
CA ALA A 8 1.45 6.64 -5.10
C ALA A 8 2.37 7.82 -5.45
N ARG A 9 1.85 9.06 -5.36
CA ARG A 9 2.66 10.26 -5.61
C ARG A 9 3.78 10.47 -4.60
N TYR A 10 3.66 9.90 -3.41
CA TYR A 10 4.63 9.98 -2.32
C TYR A 10 5.44 8.69 -2.14
N ARG A 11 5.44 7.79 -3.13
CA ARG A 11 6.09 6.46 -3.01
C ARG A 11 7.60 6.53 -2.74
N THR A 12 8.25 7.61 -3.16
CA THR A 12 9.71 7.83 -3.01
C THR A 12 10.04 8.93 -2.01
N SER A 13 9.16 9.92 -1.83
CA SER A 13 9.35 11.04 -0.91
C SER A 13 8.00 11.64 -0.53
N THR A 14 7.83 11.93 0.76
CA THR A 14 6.67 12.68 1.27
C THR A 14 6.78 14.18 0.99
N ALA A 15 8.00 14.70 0.81
CA ALA A 15 8.26 16.11 0.54
C ALA A 15 8.22 16.46 -0.95
N GLN A 16 8.60 15.52 -1.82
CA GLN A 16 8.67 15.73 -3.27
C GLN A 16 7.77 14.72 -4.00
N PRO A 17 6.51 15.09 -4.30
CA PRO A 17 5.61 14.21 -5.02
C PRO A 17 6.07 13.98 -6.45
N SER A 18 5.91 12.76 -6.95
CA SER A 18 6.14 12.40 -8.36
C SER A 18 5.05 11.45 -8.86
N PHE A 19 4.59 11.65 -10.10
CA PHE A 19 3.55 10.79 -10.68
C PHE A 19 4.08 9.42 -11.09
N VAL A 20 3.13 8.53 -11.39
CA VAL A 20 3.37 7.19 -11.94
C VAL A 20 2.83 7.15 -13.36
N GLU A 21 3.53 6.43 -14.23
CA GLU A 21 3.10 6.19 -15.61
C GLU A 21 2.12 5.02 -15.64
N PRO A 22 0.94 5.13 -16.28
CA PRO A 22 0.00 4.03 -16.44
C PRO A 22 0.66 2.81 -17.11
N GLY A 23 0.44 1.62 -16.55
CA GLY A 23 0.98 0.36 -17.07
C GLY A 23 2.43 0.05 -16.69
N ARG A 24 3.18 1.02 -16.15
CA ARG A 24 4.53 0.78 -15.63
C ARG A 24 4.49 0.17 -14.23
N VAL A 25 5.31 -0.85 -14.01
CA VAL A 25 5.43 -1.51 -12.69
C VAL A 25 6.35 -0.68 -11.79
N TYR A 26 5.92 -0.43 -10.56
CA TYR A 26 6.71 0.29 -9.55
C TYR A 26 6.76 -0.52 -8.24
N PRO A 27 7.90 -0.52 -7.53
CA PRO A 27 7.96 -0.99 -6.16
C PRO A 27 7.32 0.03 -5.21
N TYR A 28 6.66 -0.46 -4.17
CA TYR A 28 6.09 0.35 -3.10
C TYR A 28 6.53 -0.19 -1.75
N VAL A 29 7.04 0.70 -0.90
CA VAL A 29 7.25 0.40 0.52
C VAL A 29 6.05 0.94 1.28
N ILE A 30 5.34 0.05 1.97
CA ILE A 30 4.18 0.40 2.79
C ILE A 30 4.59 0.15 4.23
N ASP A 31 4.73 1.23 5.00
CA ASP A 31 4.94 1.12 6.43
C ASP A 31 3.64 0.67 7.10
N LEU A 32 3.65 -0.55 7.65
CA LEU A 32 2.53 -1.14 8.36
C LEU A 32 2.60 -0.84 9.86
N TRP A 33 3.51 0.00 10.34
CA TRP A 33 3.69 0.32 11.74
C TRP A 33 4.01 -0.92 12.58
N SER A 34 3.95 -0.79 13.91
CA SER A 34 4.37 -1.86 14.82
C SER A 34 3.19 -2.65 15.37
N THR A 35 3.40 -3.96 15.57
CA THR A 35 2.52 -4.83 16.34
C THR A 35 3.33 -5.91 17.05
N SER A 36 2.79 -6.47 18.14
CA SER A 36 3.37 -7.62 18.83
C SER A 36 2.29 -8.68 18.99
N HIS A 37 2.49 -9.85 18.37
CA HIS A 37 1.49 -10.89 18.37
C HIS A 37 2.10 -12.29 18.29
N LEU A 38 1.58 -13.19 19.13
CA LEU A 38 1.88 -14.61 19.06
C LEU A 38 0.86 -15.32 18.17
N VAL A 39 1.29 -15.75 16.99
CA VAL A 39 0.49 -16.62 16.11
C VAL A 39 0.51 -18.05 16.67
N LYS A 40 -0.60 -18.48 17.26
CA LYS A 40 -0.71 -19.81 17.89
C LYS A 40 -0.88 -20.92 16.85
N LYS A 41 -0.66 -22.17 17.28
CA LYS A 41 -0.94 -23.36 16.46
C LYS A 41 -2.38 -23.32 15.94
N GLY A 42 -2.56 -23.56 14.65
CA GLY A 42 -3.85 -23.49 13.97
C GLY A 42 -4.26 -22.10 13.46
N HIS A 43 -3.54 -21.04 13.84
CA HIS A 43 -3.73 -19.70 13.28
C HIS A 43 -2.92 -19.52 12.00
N GLN A 44 -3.32 -18.55 11.17
CA GLN A 44 -2.63 -18.18 9.94
C GLN A 44 -2.37 -16.67 9.90
N ILE A 45 -1.28 -16.29 9.23
CA ILE A 45 -1.02 -14.89 8.87
C ILE A 45 -1.71 -14.63 7.54
N ARG A 46 -2.50 -13.56 7.50
CA ARG A 46 -3.18 -13.10 6.29
C ARG A 46 -2.79 -11.66 6.01
N VAL A 47 -2.65 -11.36 4.72
CA VAL A 47 -2.38 -10.01 4.20
C VAL A 47 -3.51 -9.64 3.26
N ASP A 48 -4.15 -8.50 3.53
CA ASP A 48 -5.14 -7.90 2.64
C ASP A 48 -4.53 -6.71 1.93
N ILE A 49 -4.59 -6.72 0.59
CA ILE A 49 -4.07 -5.64 -0.25
C ILE A 49 -5.27 -4.99 -0.95
N SER A 50 -5.41 -3.68 -0.79
CA SER A 50 -6.46 -2.88 -1.41
C SER A 50 -5.89 -1.51 -1.77
N SER A 51 -6.63 -0.74 -2.58
CA SER A 51 -6.29 0.64 -2.95
C SER A 51 -7.08 1.69 -2.17
N SER A 52 -7.75 1.30 -1.08
CA SER A 52 -8.48 2.22 -0.20
C SER A 52 -8.66 1.63 1.20
N ASN A 53 -8.74 2.52 2.19
CA ASN A 53 -9.17 2.22 3.55
C ASN A 53 -9.88 3.46 4.12
N PHE A 54 -11.10 3.71 3.64
CA PHE A 54 -11.94 4.83 4.07
C PHE A 54 -12.83 4.38 5.26
N PRO A 55 -13.06 5.21 6.29
CA PRO A 55 -12.69 6.62 6.40
C PRO A 55 -11.32 6.89 7.03
N ARG A 56 -10.55 5.85 7.37
CA ARG A 56 -9.23 6.01 8.01
C ARG A 56 -8.28 6.89 7.19
N PHE A 57 -8.27 6.72 5.87
CA PHE A 57 -7.57 7.57 4.93
C PHE A 57 -8.52 8.13 3.88
N ASP A 58 -8.25 9.35 3.43
CA ASP A 58 -8.98 9.97 2.34
C ASP A 58 -8.78 9.19 1.03
N ARG A 59 -9.84 9.06 0.26
CA ARG A 59 -9.83 8.32 -1.02
C ARG A 59 -8.88 9.02 -2.00
N ASN A 60 -8.06 8.26 -2.71
CA ASN A 60 -7.29 8.80 -3.83
C ASN A 60 -8.21 8.99 -5.06
N PRO A 61 -8.31 10.20 -5.64
CA PRO A 61 -9.13 10.44 -6.83
C PRO A 61 -8.69 9.70 -8.09
N ASN A 62 -7.44 9.23 -8.12
CA ASN A 62 -6.78 8.58 -9.27
C ASN A 62 -6.58 9.49 -10.51
N THR A 63 -6.76 10.81 -10.38
CA THR A 63 -6.60 11.78 -11.47
C THR A 63 -5.22 12.44 -11.54
N GLY A 64 -4.42 12.33 -10.48
CA GLY A 64 -3.16 13.08 -10.33
C GLY A 64 -3.34 14.54 -9.90
N ALA A 65 -4.56 15.08 -9.88
CA ALA A 65 -4.85 16.45 -9.44
C ALA A 65 -4.50 16.70 -7.96
N ASN A 66 -4.53 17.96 -7.54
CA ASN A 66 -4.33 18.32 -6.14
C ASN A 66 -5.41 17.68 -5.26
N LEU A 67 -4.97 17.15 -4.12
CA LEU A 67 -5.84 16.45 -3.18
C LEU A 67 -6.83 17.42 -2.56
N GLY A 68 -8.11 17.03 -2.47
CA GLY A 68 -9.16 17.85 -1.89
C GLY A 68 -9.61 19.05 -2.73
N VAL A 69 -9.05 19.25 -3.93
CA VAL A 69 -9.41 20.37 -4.82
C VAL A 69 -10.41 19.93 -5.90
N ASP A 70 -10.16 18.79 -6.53
CA ASP A 70 -10.98 18.28 -7.63
C ASP A 70 -12.01 17.26 -7.09
N SER A 71 -13.26 17.38 -7.55
CA SER A 71 -14.33 16.42 -7.24
C SER A 71 -14.37 15.22 -8.19
N LYS A 72 -13.61 15.27 -9.28
CA LYS A 72 -13.52 14.19 -10.26
C LYS A 72 -12.83 12.96 -9.67
N LEU A 73 -13.48 11.82 -9.82
CA LEU A 73 -12.95 10.51 -9.45
C LEU A 73 -12.81 9.64 -10.71
N GLU A 74 -11.68 8.99 -10.86
CA GLU A 74 -11.45 8.02 -11.93
C GLU A 74 -11.28 6.62 -11.36
N LYS A 75 -11.88 5.62 -12.03
CA LYS A 75 -11.66 4.21 -11.67
C LYS A 75 -10.28 3.82 -12.14
N ALA A 76 -9.51 3.19 -11.25
CA ALA A 76 -8.19 2.66 -11.59
C ALA A 76 -8.21 1.13 -11.49
N LYS A 77 -7.67 0.46 -12.51
CA LYS A 77 -7.41 -0.98 -12.49
C LYS A 77 -6.02 -1.21 -11.92
N GLN A 78 -5.96 -1.79 -10.73
CA GLN A 78 -4.71 -2.09 -10.04
C GLN A 78 -4.28 -3.53 -10.31
N THR A 79 -2.98 -3.79 -10.30
CA THR A 79 -2.43 -5.15 -10.42
C THR A 79 -1.27 -5.29 -9.45
N VAL A 80 -1.32 -6.31 -8.60
CA VAL A 80 -0.23 -6.65 -7.69
C VAL A 80 0.59 -7.75 -8.35
N TYR A 81 1.83 -7.43 -8.72
CA TYR A 81 2.75 -8.40 -9.26
C TYR A 81 3.44 -9.15 -8.11
N HIS A 82 3.38 -10.47 -8.13
CA HIS A 82 4.06 -11.35 -7.18
C HIS A 82 4.66 -12.53 -7.95
N THR A 83 5.86 -12.33 -8.47
CA THR A 83 6.61 -13.29 -9.29
C THR A 83 8.08 -13.29 -8.86
N SER A 84 8.91 -14.17 -9.42
CA SER A 84 10.36 -14.13 -9.17
C SER A 84 11.02 -12.82 -9.61
N THR A 85 10.57 -12.23 -10.73
CA THR A 85 11.03 -10.92 -11.21
C THR A 85 10.50 -9.76 -10.36
N TYR A 86 9.28 -9.89 -9.84
CA TYR A 86 8.62 -8.88 -8.99
C TYR A 86 8.22 -9.51 -7.63
N PRO A 87 9.20 -9.73 -6.74
CA PRO A 87 8.99 -10.52 -5.51
C PRO A 87 8.35 -9.66 -4.40
N SER A 88 7.11 -9.19 -4.61
CA SER A 88 6.34 -8.49 -3.58
C SER A 88 6.23 -9.34 -2.32
N HIS A 89 6.53 -8.80 -1.14
CA HIS A 89 6.53 -9.57 0.10
C HIS A 89 6.19 -8.69 1.30
N MET A 90 5.87 -9.33 2.42
CA MET A 90 5.77 -8.68 3.72
C MET A 90 7.01 -9.03 4.54
N VAL A 91 7.59 -8.03 5.19
CA VAL A 91 8.68 -8.22 6.16
C VAL A 91 8.07 -8.36 7.54
N LEU A 92 8.27 -9.51 8.18
CA LEU A 92 7.80 -9.79 9.53
C LEU A 92 8.98 -9.85 10.50
N PRO A 93 8.97 -9.07 11.61
CA PRO A 93 10.02 -9.15 12.62
C PRO A 93 9.79 -10.39 13.50
N LEU A 94 10.28 -11.54 13.04
CA LEU A 94 10.21 -12.78 13.80
C LEU A 94 11.13 -12.70 15.02
N ILE A 95 10.57 -12.98 16.20
CA ILE A 95 11.32 -13.05 17.46
C ILE A 95 11.53 -14.53 17.81
N PRO A 96 12.77 -15.05 17.68
CA PRO A 96 13.10 -16.40 18.14
C PRO A 96 12.86 -16.54 19.64
N ARG A 97 12.50 -17.74 20.08
CA ARG A 97 12.43 -18.10 21.50
C ARG A 97 13.57 -19.04 21.83
#